data_AF-A0A3B9DVS6-F1
#
_entry.id   AF-A0A3B9DVS6-F1
#
_cell.length_a   1.000
_cell.length_b   1.000
_cell.length_c   1.000
_cell.angle_alpha   90.00
_cell.angle_beta   90.00
_cell.angle_gamma   90.00
#
_symmetry.space_group_name_H-M   'P 1'
#
loop_
_entity.id
_entity.type
_entity.pdbx_description
1 polymer ?
#
loop_
_entity_poly.entity_id
_entity_poly.type
_entity_poly.pdbx_seq_one_letter_code
_entity_poly.pdbx_strand_id
1 'polypeptide(L)'
;MIKLLVCLFINIVDSSKPKPIYENKLWSLITKLKKHTVIRNLLSWIVFLMVPFILFYFMDSIGTREIAAELQPQVAALYELDTNETLDKQLHAIWRTPKNYRLSKQFASYASRTDILNYYSKQLEKDGWKNEGMSEYHRHDTNVLMSQTYTWSKNGYILEITFNLENYGTKEKYTEDGRLKYYINVEPVR
;
A
#
# COMPACT_ATOMS: atom_id res chain seq x y z
N MET A 1 20.55 10.36 4.97
CA MET A 1 20.82 10.28 3.52
C MET A 1 20.06 11.33 2.70
N ILE A 2 18.74 11.49 2.85
CA ILE A 2 17.95 12.49 2.09
C ILE A 2 18.43 13.93 2.32
N LYS A 3 18.73 14.32 3.58
CA LYS A 3 19.34 15.64 3.88
C LYS A 3 20.64 15.91 3.13
N LEU A 4 21.45 14.87 2.88
CA LEU A 4 22.73 14.98 2.18
C LEU A 4 22.53 15.24 0.68
N LEU A 5 21.56 14.56 0.08
CA LEU A 5 21.15 14.74 -1.32
C LEU A 5 20.53 16.12 -1.58
N VAL A 6 19.72 16.61 -0.64
CA VAL A 6 19.13 17.97 -0.70
C VAL A 6 20.21 19.04 -0.56
N CYS A 7 21.17 18.88 0.37
CA CYS A 7 22.30 19.81 0.48
C CYS A 7 23.19 19.82 -0.76
N LEU A 8 23.42 18.67 -1.39
CA LEU A 8 24.16 18.58 -2.66
C LEU A 8 23.42 19.28 -3.80
N PHE A 9 22.10 19.14 -3.90
CA PHE A 9 21.28 19.84 -4.88
C PHE A 9 21.31 21.36 -4.67
N ILE A 10 21.14 21.83 -3.42
CA ILE A 10 21.17 23.26 -3.09
C ILE A 10 22.54 23.88 -3.40
N ASN A 11 23.65 23.19 -3.09
CA ASN A 11 25.00 23.67 -3.40
C ASN A 11 25.38 23.61 -4.89
N ILE A 12 24.66 22.81 -5.69
CA ILE A 12 24.81 22.78 -7.15
C ILE A 12 24.04 23.93 -7.82
N VAL A 13 22.91 24.35 -7.22
CA VAL A 13 22.02 25.39 -7.74
C VAL A 13 22.40 26.80 -7.27
N ASP A 14 22.90 26.94 -6.04
CA ASP A 14 23.27 28.23 -5.45
C ASP A 14 24.77 28.26 -5.11
N SER A 15 25.57 28.91 -5.96
CA SER A 15 27.03 28.95 -5.84
C SER A 15 27.55 29.93 -4.78
N SER A 16 26.65 30.53 -3.98
CA SER A 16 26.97 31.69 -3.13
C SER A 16 27.34 31.36 -1.67
N LYS A 17 27.30 30.08 -1.24
CA LYS A 17 27.62 29.70 0.16
C LYS A 17 29.05 29.17 0.35
N PRO A 18 29.73 29.53 1.47
CA PRO A 18 31.10 29.08 1.74
C PRO A 18 31.15 27.58 2.07
N LYS A 19 32.12 26.89 1.45
CA LYS A 19 32.25 25.42 1.42
C LYS A 19 33.20 24.88 2.51
N PRO A 20 32.86 23.78 3.21
CA PRO A 20 33.74 23.16 4.19
C PRO A 20 34.95 22.43 3.57
N ILE A 21 36.09 22.46 4.25
CA ILE A 21 37.46 22.19 3.74
C ILE A 21 37.70 20.75 3.21
N TYR A 22 36.82 19.77 3.48
CA TYR A 22 36.93 18.40 2.94
C TYR A 22 36.46 18.28 1.46
N GLU A 23 36.01 19.39 0.86
CA GLU A 23 35.35 19.45 -0.45
C GLU A 23 36.30 19.58 -1.66
N ASN A 24 37.56 19.96 -1.48
CA ASN A 24 38.41 20.40 -2.61
C ASN A 24 38.71 19.30 -3.65
N LYS A 25 38.86 18.04 -3.24
CA LYS A 25 39.19 16.94 -4.17
C LYS A 25 37.96 16.47 -4.97
N LEU A 26 36.80 16.42 -4.32
CA LEU A 26 35.53 16.07 -4.97
C LEU A 26 35.09 17.18 -5.95
N TRP A 27 35.20 18.44 -5.55
CA TRP A 27 34.83 19.58 -6.39
C TRP A 27 35.80 19.81 -7.56
N SER A 28 37.10 19.57 -7.38
CA SER A 28 38.06 19.60 -8.50
C SER A 28 37.78 18.49 -9.52
N LEU A 29 37.38 17.29 -9.08
CA LEU A 29 36.94 16.22 -9.97
C LEU A 29 35.64 16.58 -10.70
N ILE A 30 34.63 17.09 -9.98
CA ILE A 30 33.34 17.53 -10.56
C ILE A 30 33.55 18.64 -11.60
N THR A 31 34.40 19.63 -11.32
CA THR A 31 34.69 20.73 -12.25
C THR A 31 35.48 20.27 -13.48
N LYS A 32 36.37 19.28 -13.33
CA LYS A 32 37.11 18.66 -14.45
C LYS A 32 36.18 17.81 -15.33
N LEU A 33 35.27 17.05 -14.72
CA LEU A 33 34.23 16.27 -15.40
C LEU A 33 33.23 17.16 -16.16
N LYS A 34 32.87 18.34 -15.60
CA LYS A 34 32.00 19.34 -16.24
C LYS A 34 32.55 19.91 -17.55
N LYS A 35 33.87 19.89 -17.76
CA LYS A 35 34.51 20.38 -19.01
C LYS A 35 34.36 19.42 -20.18
N HIS A 36 34.07 18.14 -19.93
CA HIS A 36 33.82 17.17 -20.99
C HIS A 36 32.35 17.19 -21.39
N THR A 37 32.07 17.66 -22.61
CA THR A 37 30.72 17.85 -23.16
C THR A 37 29.86 16.58 -23.06
N VAL A 38 30.46 15.41 -23.27
CA VAL A 38 29.80 14.10 -23.16
C VAL A 38 29.36 13.80 -21.73
N ILE A 39 30.22 14.08 -20.74
CA ILE A 39 29.94 13.83 -19.32
C ILE A 39 28.90 14.81 -18.80
N ARG A 40 28.94 16.07 -19.24
CA ARG A 40 27.93 17.08 -18.93
C ARG A 40 26.55 16.67 -19.46
N ASN A 41 26.49 16.19 -20.70
CA ASN A 41 25.24 15.71 -21.29
C ASN A 41 24.73 14.46 -20.56
N LEU A 42 25.60 13.50 -20.22
CA LEU A 42 25.22 12.31 -19.43
C LEU A 42 24.65 12.69 -18.05
N LEU A 43 25.29 13.63 -17.34
CA LEU A 43 24.79 14.14 -16.05
C LEU A 43 23.42 14.80 -16.20
N SER A 44 23.23 15.58 -17.27
CA SER A 44 21.96 16.24 -17.57
C SER A 44 20.84 15.23 -17.82
N TRP A 45 21.13 14.14 -18.54
CA TRP A 45 20.19 13.05 -18.77
C TRP A 45 19.83 12.31 -17.48
N ILE A 46 20.80 12.03 -16.60
CA ILE A 46 20.55 11.41 -15.30
C ILE A 46 19.62 12.29 -14.45
N VAL A 47 19.88 13.60 -14.37
CA VAL A 47 19.02 14.53 -13.62
C VAL A 47 17.62 14.61 -14.25
N PHE A 48 17.54 14.68 -15.58
CA PHE A 48 16.27 14.72 -16.31
C PHE A 48 15.41 13.46 -16.08
N LEU A 49 16.02 12.29 -15.89
CA LEU A 49 15.31 11.05 -15.57
C LEU A 49 14.98 10.91 -14.07
N MET A 50 15.84 11.42 -13.19
CA MET A 50 15.65 11.34 -11.74
C MET A 50 14.53 12.27 -11.24
N VAL A 51 14.37 13.46 -11.84
CA VAL A 51 13.36 14.43 -11.37
C VAL A 51 11.92 13.90 -11.52
N PRO A 52 11.48 13.38 -12.68
CA PRO A 52 10.16 12.76 -12.83
C PRO A 52 9.97 11.56 -11.91
N PHE A 53 11.00 10.73 -11.74
CA PHE A 53 10.94 9.57 -10.86
C PHE A 53 10.71 9.96 -9.39
N ILE A 54 11.43 10.99 -8.92
CA ILE A 54 11.28 11.53 -7.57
C ILE A 54 9.89 12.14 -7.39
N LEU A 55 9.39 12.92 -8.36
CA LEU A 55 8.05 13.51 -8.32
C LEU A 55 6.96 12.44 -8.26
N PHE A 56 7.07 11.41 -9.08
CA PHE A 56 6.14 10.28 -9.08
C PHE A 56 6.15 9.56 -7.73
N TYR A 57 7.33 9.30 -7.16
CA TYR A 57 7.47 8.68 -5.84
C TYR A 57 6.86 9.55 -4.73
N PHE A 58 7.03 10.87 -4.78
CA PHE A 58 6.42 11.78 -3.81
C PHE A 58 4.89 11.78 -3.91
N MET A 59 4.33 11.80 -5.12
CA MET A 59 2.87 11.75 -5.32
C MET A 59 2.27 10.46 -4.76
N ASP A 60 2.90 9.32 -5.02
CA ASP A 60 2.48 8.02 -4.46
C ASP A 60 2.55 8.00 -2.93
N SER A 61 3.61 8.60 -2.36
CA SER A 61 3.77 8.70 -0.90
C SER A 61 2.74 9.62 -0.23
N ILE A 62 2.26 10.65 -0.92
CA ILE A 62 1.24 11.57 -0.41
C ILE A 62 -0.13 10.86 -0.46
N GLY A 63 -0.46 10.25 -1.61
CA GLY A 63 -1.71 9.53 -1.78
C GLY A 63 -1.87 8.40 -0.76
N THR A 64 -0.82 7.60 -0.55
CA THR A 64 -0.83 6.52 0.47
C THR A 64 -1.02 7.03 1.89
N ARG A 65 -0.45 8.20 2.24
CA ARG A 65 -0.63 8.82 3.56
C ARG A 65 -2.04 9.36 3.77
N GLU A 66 -2.61 10.00 2.77
CA GLU A 66 -3.98 10.52 2.82
C GLU A 66 -4.99 9.38 2.99
N ILE A 67 -4.85 8.31 2.20
CA ILE A 67 -5.68 7.09 2.34
C ILE A 67 -5.55 6.51 3.75
N ALA A 68 -4.32 6.38 4.25
CA ALA A 68 -4.08 5.83 5.58
C ALA A 68 -4.79 6.70 6.64
N ALA A 69 -4.64 8.02 6.57
CA ALA A 69 -5.28 8.95 7.51
C ALA A 69 -6.82 8.89 7.48
N GLU A 70 -7.42 8.64 6.32
CA GLU A 70 -8.87 8.50 6.16
C GLU A 70 -9.40 7.13 6.64
N LEU A 71 -8.77 6.05 6.18
CA LEU A 71 -9.30 4.68 6.33
C LEU A 71 -8.83 3.97 7.61
N GLN A 72 -7.61 4.24 8.09
CA GLN A 72 -7.10 3.58 9.31
C GLN A 72 -7.99 3.80 10.53
N PRO A 73 -8.50 5.02 10.80
CA PRO A 73 -9.41 5.24 11.92
C PRO A 73 -10.69 4.40 11.87
N GLN A 74 -11.15 4.00 10.68
CA GLN A 74 -12.38 3.21 10.53
C GLN A 74 -12.25 1.79 11.11
N VAL A 75 -11.02 1.27 11.21
CA VAL A 75 -10.75 -0.10 11.64
C VAL A 75 -9.82 -0.18 12.86
N ALA A 76 -9.51 0.94 13.50
CA ALA A 76 -8.62 1.00 14.66
C ALA A 76 -9.16 0.24 15.89
N ALA A 77 -10.48 0.04 15.97
CA ALA A 77 -11.13 -0.73 17.03
C ALA A 77 -11.20 -2.24 16.75
N LEU A 78 -10.78 -2.68 15.55
CA LEU A 78 -10.85 -4.06 15.12
C LEU A 78 -9.50 -4.74 15.28
N TYR A 79 -9.52 -5.96 15.81
CA TYR A 79 -8.34 -6.77 16.07
C TYR A 79 -8.25 -7.92 15.09
N GLU A 80 -7.03 -8.25 14.67
CA GLU A 80 -6.71 -9.42 13.88
C GLU A 80 -6.80 -10.70 14.73
N LEU A 81 -7.32 -11.76 14.13
CA LEU A 81 -7.66 -13.02 14.81
C LEU A 81 -6.50 -13.68 15.55
N ASP A 82 -5.35 -13.85 14.91
CA ASP A 82 -4.25 -14.68 15.45
C ASP A 82 -3.25 -13.87 16.30
N THR A 83 -3.01 -12.62 15.92
CA THR A 83 -1.99 -11.74 16.53
C THR A 83 -2.57 -10.78 17.56
N ASN A 84 -3.88 -10.54 17.53
CA ASN A 84 -4.54 -9.54 18.36
C ASN A 84 -3.93 -8.13 18.23
N GLU A 85 -3.30 -7.83 17.09
CA GLU A 85 -2.94 -6.46 16.72
C GLU A 85 -4.10 -5.80 15.98
N THR A 86 -4.19 -4.48 16.07
CA THR A 86 -5.27 -3.71 15.45
C THR A 86 -5.13 -3.65 13.93
N LEU A 87 -6.26 -3.72 13.21
CA LEU A 87 -6.28 -3.79 11.74
C LEU A 87 -5.68 -2.53 11.09
N ASP A 88 -5.80 -1.36 11.71
CA ASP A 88 -5.20 -0.10 11.23
C ASP A 88 -3.68 -0.17 11.05
N LYS A 89 -3.00 -0.94 11.90
CA LYS A 89 -1.54 -1.16 11.84
C LYS A 89 -1.15 -2.24 10.85
N GLN A 90 -2.06 -3.18 10.61
CA GLN A 90 -1.79 -4.34 9.77
C GLN A 90 -2.10 -4.11 8.30
N LEU A 91 -3.20 -3.42 7.98
CA LEU A 91 -3.63 -3.24 6.60
C LEU A 91 -2.74 -2.22 5.89
N HIS A 92 -2.46 -2.47 4.61
CA HIS A 92 -1.63 -1.59 3.80
C HIS A 92 -2.49 -0.67 2.94
N ALA A 93 -2.15 0.61 2.88
CA ALA A 93 -2.75 1.55 1.96
C ALA A 93 -2.35 1.23 0.51
N ILE A 94 -3.34 0.98 -0.33
CA ILE A 94 -3.17 0.74 -1.77
C ILE A 94 -3.84 1.90 -2.49
N TRP A 95 -3.03 2.76 -3.10
CA TRP A 95 -3.47 3.85 -3.96
C TRP A 95 -3.40 3.40 -5.43
N ARG A 96 -4.51 3.51 -6.18
CA ARG A 96 -4.50 3.35 -7.65
C ARG A 96 -4.96 4.63 -8.35
N THR A 97 -6.10 5.17 -7.93
CA THR A 97 -6.64 6.45 -8.42
C THR A 97 -7.39 7.15 -7.28
N PRO A 98 -7.73 8.45 -7.40
CA PRO A 98 -8.54 9.15 -6.40
C PRO A 98 -9.91 8.52 -6.12
N LYS A 99 -10.41 7.63 -6.99
CA LYS A 99 -11.68 6.91 -6.82
C LYS A 99 -11.49 5.41 -6.56
N ASN A 100 -10.25 4.95 -6.49
CA ASN A 100 -9.89 3.55 -6.32
C ASN A 100 -8.70 3.47 -5.37
N TYR A 101 -9.02 3.51 -4.10
CA TYR A 101 -8.09 3.37 -3.00
C TYR A 101 -8.71 2.53 -1.90
N ARG A 102 -7.86 1.79 -1.19
CA ARG A 102 -8.30 0.89 -0.12
C ARG A 102 -7.18 0.58 0.87
N LEU A 103 -7.56 0.14 2.06
CA LEU A 103 -6.70 -0.66 2.92
C LEU A 103 -6.87 -2.13 2.57
N SER A 104 -5.78 -2.88 2.47
CA SER A 104 -5.84 -4.30 2.11
C SER A 104 -4.66 -5.09 2.67
N LYS A 105 -4.91 -6.32 3.10
CA LYS A 105 -3.88 -7.31 3.41
C LYS A 105 -4.45 -8.74 3.29
N GLN A 106 -3.57 -9.67 2.92
CA GLN A 106 -3.85 -11.10 3.00
C GLN A 106 -3.45 -11.62 4.39
N PHE A 107 -4.35 -12.38 5.01
CA PHE A 107 -4.13 -13.10 6.26
C PHE A 107 -4.17 -14.60 6.01
N ALA A 108 -3.68 -15.37 6.99
CA ALA A 108 -3.76 -16.82 6.99
C ALA A 108 -3.87 -17.34 8.42
N SER A 109 -4.92 -18.12 8.71
CA SER A 109 -5.18 -18.68 10.05
C SER A 109 -5.52 -20.17 9.97
N TYR A 110 -5.29 -20.91 11.06
CA TYR A 110 -5.75 -22.30 11.18
C TYR A 110 -7.26 -22.41 11.49
N ALA A 111 -7.91 -21.28 11.79
CA ALA A 111 -9.34 -21.21 12.01
C ALA A 111 -10.14 -21.53 10.73
N SER A 112 -11.34 -22.07 10.92
CA SER A 112 -12.27 -22.29 9.80
C SER A 112 -12.82 -20.95 9.29
N ARG A 113 -13.33 -20.93 8.04
CA ARG A 113 -14.05 -19.77 7.50
C ARG A 113 -15.15 -19.29 8.46
N THR A 114 -15.93 -20.20 9.02
CA THR A 114 -17.02 -19.89 9.94
C THR A 114 -16.49 -19.20 11.20
N ASP A 115 -15.38 -19.67 11.77
CA ASP A 115 -14.79 -19.08 12.98
C ASP A 115 -14.20 -17.70 12.69
N ILE A 116 -13.51 -17.54 11.55
CA ILE A 116 -13.00 -16.25 11.07
C ILE A 116 -14.15 -15.25 10.93
N LEU A 117 -15.21 -15.63 10.21
CA LEU A 117 -16.37 -14.76 10.00
C LEU A 117 -17.06 -14.42 11.31
N ASN A 118 -17.27 -15.40 12.20
CA ASN A 118 -17.89 -15.16 13.50
C ASN A 118 -17.07 -14.20 14.36
N TYR A 119 -15.75 -14.34 14.34
CA TYR A 119 -14.85 -13.47 15.10
C TYR A 119 -14.93 -12.02 14.62
N TYR A 120 -14.78 -11.78 13.32
CA TYR A 120 -14.84 -10.43 12.77
C TYR A 120 -16.25 -9.84 12.83
N SER A 121 -17.30 -10.61 12.54
CA SER A 121 -18.70 -10.13 12.61
C SER A 121 -19.03 -9.58 14.00
N LYS A 122 -18.63 -10.29 15.07
CA LYS A 122 -18.88 -9.83 16.44
C LYS A 122 -18.21 -8.49 16.74
N GLN A 123 -16.98 -8.28 16.28
CA GLN A 123 -16.26 -7.02 16.48
C GLN A 123 -16.88 -5.89 15.65
N LEU A 124 -17.18 -6.17 14.38
CA LEU A 124 -17.77 -5.24 13.43
C LEU A 124 -19.14 -4.75 13.92
N GLU A 125 -20.04 -5.67 14.29
CA GLU A 125 -21.36 -5.34 14.79
C GLU A 125 -21.29 -4.54 16.10
N LYS A 126 -20.37 -4.90 17.01
CA LYS A 126 -20.12 -4.14 18.25
C LYS A 126 -19.64 -2.72 17.97
N ASP A 127 -18.83 -2.53 16.94
CA ASP A 127 -18.35 -1.23 16.49
C ASP A 127 -19.39 -0.46 15.62
N GLY A 128 -20.55 -1.06 15.35
CA GLY A 128 -21.66 -0.42 14.63
C GLY A 128 -21.62 -0.57 13.10
N TRP A 129 -20.84 -1.53 12.59
CA TRP A 129 -20.91 -1.95 11.20
C TRP A 129 -22.14 -2.83 10.96
N LYS A 130 -22.76 -2.68 9.79
CA LYS A 130 -23.95 -3.45 9.37
C LYS A 130 -23.54 -4.52 8.38
N ASN A 131 -24.02 -5.74 8.57
CA ASN A 131 -23.80 -6.84 7.64
C ASN A 131 -24.67 -6.65 6.38
N GLU A 132 -24.03 -6.57 5.21
CA GLU A 132 -24.67 -6.40 3.90
C GLU A 132 -24.86 -7.74 3.17
N GLY A 133 -24.36 -8.83 3.73
CA GLY A 133 -24.49 -10.18 3.20
C GLY A 133 -23.24 -10.67 2.47
N MET A 134 -23.46 -11.69 1.64
CA MET A 134 -22.41 -12.40 0.91
C MET A 134 -22.66 -12.28 -0.59
N SER A 135 -21.58 -12.10 -1.34
CA SER A 135 -21.57 -12.10 -2.80
C SER A 135 -20.56 -13.12 -3.33
N GLU A 136 -20.86 -13.64 -4.52
CA GLU A 136 -20.04 -14.61 -5.21
C GLU A 136 -19.45 -13.98 -6.48
N TYR A 137 -18.16 -14.20 -6.70
CA TYR A 137 -17.51 -13.79 -7.94
C TYR A 137 -17.29 -15.02 -8.82
N HIS A 138 -17.92 -15.01 -9.99
CA HIS A 138 -17.72 -16.01 -11.04
C HIS A 138 -16.83 -15.44 -12.13
N ARG A 139 -15.90 -16.25 -12.62
CA ARG A 139 -15.08 -15.88 -13.77
C ARG A 139 -15.97 -15.72 -15.00
N HIS A 140 -15.79 -14.62 -15.74
CA HIS A 140 -16.69 -14.26 -16.84
C HIS A 140 -16.79 -15.27 -17.99
N ASP A 141 -15.66 -15.90 -18.37
CA ASP A 141 -15.57 -16.80 -19.52
C ASP A 141 -16.01 -18.25 -19.21
N THR A 142 -15.67 -18.76 -18.02
CA THR A 142 -15.95 -20.16 -17.63
C THR A 142 -17.10 -20.31 -16.65
N ASN A 143 -17.63 -19.21 -16.10
CA ASN A 143 -18.60 -19.16 -15.02
C ASN A 143 -18.18 -19.91 -13.73
N VAL A 144 -16.88 -20.20 -13.60
CA VAL A 144 -16.31 -20.87 -12.43
C VAL A 144 -16.35 -19.93 -11.24
N LEU A 145 -16.85 -20.41 -10.10
CA LEU A 145 -16.82 -19.68 -8.84
C LEU A 145 -15.37 -19.48 -8.40
N MET A 146 -14.96 -18.22 -8.22
CA MET A 146 -13.57 -17.83 -7.95
C MET A 146 -13.36 -17.32 -6.52
N SER A 147 -14.37 -16.69 -5.92
CA SER A 147 -14.29 -16.21 -4.54
C SER A 147 -15.66 -15.94 -3.95
N GLN A 148 -15.72 -15.94 -2.62
CA GLN A 148 -16.87 -15.51 -1.82
C GLN A 148 -16.45 -14.31 -0.97
N THR A 149 -17.24 -13.25 -1.01
CA THR A 149 -16.96 -11.98 -0.33
C THR A 149 -18.10 -11.64 0.62
N TYR A 150 -17.75 -11.39 1.87
CA TYR A 150 -18.67 -10.99 2.93
C TYR A 150 -18.46 -9.51 3.22
N THR A 151 -19.54 -8.73 3.23
CA THR A 151 -19.46 -7.27 3.23
C THR A 151 -20.15 -6.68 4.44
N TRP A 152 -19.51 -5.67 5.03
CA TRP A 152 -20.08 -4.82 6.07
C TRP A 152 -19.98 -3.36 5.68
N SER A 153 -20.93 -2.54 6.11
CA SER A 153 -20.94 -1.09 5.86
C SER A 153 -21.02 -0.26 7.15
N LYS A 154 -20.35 0.90 7.16
CA LYS A 154 -20.42 1.89 8.24
C LYS A 154 -20.04 3.28 7.70
N ASN A 155 -20.89 4.28 7.93
CA ASN A 155 -20.59 5.70 7.67
C ASN A 155 -19.98 6.03 6.29
N GLY A 156 -20.46 5.37 5.23
CA GLY A 156 -19.94 5.57 3.87
C GLY A 156 -18.66 4.79 3.55
N TYR A 157 -18.29 3.83 4.39
CA TYR A 157 -17.19 2.89 4.17
C TYR A 157 -17.72 1.45 4.14
N ILE A 158 -17.01 0.61 3.41
CA ILE A 158 -17.22 -0.84 3.36
C ILE A 158 -15.97 -1.57 3.85
N LEU A 159 -16.21 -2.68 4.55
CA LEU A 159 -15.21 -3.66 4.90
C LEU A 159 -15.61 -4.99 4.30
N GLU A 160 -14.67 -5.64 3.63
CA GLU A 160 -14.91 -6.91 2.96
C GLU A 160 -13.93 -7.97 3.45
N ILE A 161 -14.45 -9.17 3.72
CA ILE A 161 -13.65 -10.37 3.95
C ILE A 161 -13.85 -11.30 2.76
N THR A 162 -12.78 -11.57 2.02
CA THR A 162 -12.84 -12.39 0.80
C THR A 162 -12.06 -13.70 0.96
N PHE A 163 -12.72 -14.80 0.64
CA PHE A 163 -12.12 -16.12 0.54
C PHE A 163 -12.00 -16.49 -0.94
N ASN A 164 -10.75 -16.63 -1.41
CA ASN A 164 -10.49 -17.10 -2.75
C ASN A 164 -10.64 -18.62 -2.81
N LEU A 165 -11.21 -19.09 -3.91
CA LEU A 165 -11.45 -20.49 -4.17
C LEU A 165 -10.50 -21.01 -5.25
N GLU A 166 -10.26 -22.31 -5.23
CA GLU A 166 -9.47 -23.07 -6.17
C GLU A 166 -10.21 -24.34 -6.59
N ASN A 167 -9.59 -25.11 -7.49
CA ASN A 167 -10.17 -26.34 -8.03
C ASN A 167 -11.60 -26.13 -8.55
N TYR A 168 -11.75 -25.18 -9.48
CA TYR A 168 -13.04 -24.81 -10.08
C TYR A 168 -14.11 -24.37 -9.07
N GLY A 169 -13.70 -23.73 -7.97
CA GLY A 169 -14.62 -23.18 -6.97
C GLY A 169 -15.03 -24.15 -5.87
N THR A 170 -14.41 -25.33 -5.82
CA THR A 170 -14.80 -26.39 -4.87
C THR A 170 -14.02 -26.37 -3.56
N LYS A 171 -12.89 -25.65 -3.51
CA LYS A 171 -12.02 -25.61 -2.33
C LYS A 171 -11.58 -24.20 -2.02
N GLU A 172 -11.47 -23.88 -0.74
CA GLU A 172 -10.82 -22.67 -0.27
C GLU A 172 -9.31 -22.75 -0.47
N LYS A 173 -8.66 -21.59 -0.63
CA LYS A 173 -7.19 -21.54 -0.77
C LYS A 173 -6.50 -21.59 0.58
N TYR A 174 -5.58 -22.53 0.72
CA TYR A 174 -4.73 -22.66 1.89
C TYR A 174 -3.28 -22.26 1.59
N THR A 175 -2.51 -21.97 2.63
CA THR A 175 -1.04 -21.97 2.59
C THR A 175 -0.52 -23.42 2.55
N GLU A 176 0.76 -23.59 2.22
CA GLU A 176 1.41 -24.92 2.21
C GLU A 176 1.41 -25.59 3.60
N ASP A 177 1.43 -24.79 4.67
CA ASP A 177 1.32 -25.24 6.05
C ASP A 177 -0.13 -25.42 6.54
N GLY A 178 -1.13 -25.31 5.66
CA GLY A 178 -2.52 -25.67 5.96
C GLY A 178 -3.37 -24.58 6.60
N ARG A 179 -2.96 -23.30 6.54
CA ARG A 179 -3.75 -22.16 7.01
C ARG A 179 -4.65 -21.59 5.94
N LEU A 180 -5.91 -21.32 6.28
CA LEU A 180 -6.89 -20.74 5.37
C LEU A 180 -6.52 -19.29 5.03
N LYS A 181 -6.37 -18.99 3.73
CA LYS A 181 -6.07 -17.63 3.25
C LYS A 181 -7.36 -16.84 3.08
N TYR A 182 -7.33 -15.61 3.58
CA TYR A 182 -8.41 -14.65 3.39
C TYR A 182 -7.85 -13.24 3.24
N TYR A 183 -8.62 -12.35 2.61
CA TYR A 183 -8.25 -10.94 2.45
C TYR A 183 -9.23 -10.08 3.21
N ILE A 184 -8.72 -9.06 3.90
CA ILE A 184 -9.55 -7.98 4.42
C ILE A 184 -9.29 -6.75 3.56
N ASN A 185 -10.35 -6.16 3.03
CA ASN A 185 -10.32 -4.89 2.31
C ASN A 185 -11.18 -3.85 3.04
N VAL A 186 -10.78 -2.59 3.00
CA VAL A 186 -11.57 -1.45 3.49
C VAL A 186 -11.52 -0.36 2.44
N GLU A 187 -12.66 0.12 1.97
CA GLU A 187 -12.74 1.17 0.95
C GLU A 187 -13.97 2.06 1.15
N PRO A 188 -14.00 3.30 0.63
CA PRO A 188 -15.21 4.11 0.62
C PRO A 188 -16.28 3.49 -0.28
N VAL A 189 -17.56 3.73 0.06
CA VAL A 189 -18.71 3.44 -0.82
C VAL A 189 -18.60 4.32 -2.08
N ARG A 190 -18.90 3.73 -3.24
CA ARG A 190 -18.83 4.39 -4.55
C ARG A 190 -20.16 4.93 -5.03
#